data_AF-A0A3N2P040-F1
#
_entry.id   AF-A0A3N2P040-F1
#
_cell.length_a   1.000
_cell.length_b   1.000
_cell.length_c   1.000
_cell.angle_alpha   90.00
_cell.angle_beta   90.00
_cell.angle_gamma   90.00
#
_symmetry.space_group_name_H-M   'P 1'
#
loop_
_entity.id
_entity.type
_entity.pdbx_description
1 polymer ?
#
loop_
_entity_poly.entity_id
_entity_poly.type
_entity_poly.pdbx_seq_one_letter_code
_entity_poly.pdbx_strand_id
1 'polypeptide(L)'
;MRIEVTPADVAASRFAISPLGETMAALRLHAGQSSSAVLRPWLARTRERYLRLRREYPAVAALLGLLRRNGYNADFIQPPPTGIGMSFADELAVVRATPVEQARDELARNLAGHPNPPAYAQRLLAMSDVVARIAEAIEAAWVALVAPEWPRLRAILERDVVQRAGQLATYGWAAALADLDPRLRFVTDRHGSRIDIRHQDRGTYALAGRGLLFVPSVFGPMITYVDPPWPYAIVYPARGVADLLGPPQPDRSPEALDRLIGPTRAAILRALAVPATTSQLVAQLGTGLGNVGGHLAVLRQAGLVSRIRMGRSVRYERTSLGDALAAEAAEPGPPGPTGPEPPGSATGAPPDPAGDAAPEPAGPGPAIERSSGRTR
;
A
#
# COMPACT_ATOMS: atom_id res chain seq x y z
N MET A 1 -19.25 -11.75 -7.30
CA MET A 1 -18.23 -12.82 -7.39
C MET A 1 -18.33 -13.68 -6.15
N ARG A 2 -18.21 -14.99 -6.30
CA ARG A 2 -18.19 -15.97 -5.21
C ARG A 2 -16.97 -16.86 -5.35
N ILE A 3 -16.24 -17.08 -4.26
CA ILE A 3 -15.11 -18.01 -4.19
C ILE A 3 -15.49 -19.13 -3.22
N GLU A 4 -15.58 -20.35 -3.71
CA GLU A 4 -15.83 -21.54 -2.90
C GLU A 4 -14.54 -21.96 -2.20
N VAL A 5 -14.64 -22.21 -0.89
CA VAL A 5 -13.48 -22.46 -0.03
C VAL A 5 -13.68 -23.79 0.69
N THR A 6 -12.85 -24.78 0.35
CA THR A 6 -12.81 -26.07 1.03
C THR A 6 -11.90 -26.03 2.26
N PRO A 7 -11.99 -27.00 3.19
CA PRO A 7 -11.02 -27.11 4.29
C PRO A 7 -9.56 -27.23 3.84
N ALA A 8 -9.30 -27.85 2.69
CA ALA A 8 -7.96 -27.90 2.10
C ALA A 8 -7.48 -26.51 1.67
N ASP A 9 -8.37 -25.69 1.10
CA ASP A 9 -8.04 -24.31 0.72
C ASP A 9 -7.72 -23.44 1.93
N VAL A 10 -8.50 -23.58 2.99
CA VAL A 10 -8.25 -22.93 4.29
C VAL A 10 -6.85 -23.28 4.79
N ALA A 11 -6.48 -24.56 4.76
CA ALA A 11 -5.18 -25.04 5.21
C ALA A 11 -4.02 -24.60 4.30
N ALA A 12 -4.27 -24.40 3.01
CA ALA A 12 -3.28 -23.95 2.02
C ALA A 12 -3.10 -22.42 1.97
N SER A 13 -4.06 -21.65 2.49
CA SER A 13 -4.06 -20.18 2.37
C SER A 13 -3.02 -19.50 3.27
N ARG A 14 -2.41 -18.41 2.78
CA ARG A 14 -1.30 -17.70 3.47
C ARG A 14 -1.44 -16.20 3.34
N PHE A 15 -0.74 -15.46 4.20
CA PHE A 15 -0.51 -14.03 4.05
C PHE A 15 0.86 -13.79 3.41
N ALA A 16 0.93 -12.84 2.47
CA ALA A 16 2.17 -12.44 1.80
C ALA A 16 2.23 -10.92 1.64
N ILE A 17 3.42 -10.36 1.55
CA ILE A 17 3.65 -8.93 1.33
C ILE A 17 4.26 -8.76 -0.06
N SER A 18 3.72 -7.85 -0.88
CA SER A 18 4.16 -7.65 -2.26
C SER A 18 4.75 -6.24 -2.47
N PRO A 19 6.08 -6.07 -2.48
CA PRO A 19 6.69 -4.80 -2.87
C PRO A 19 6.34 -4.35 -4.30
N LEU A 20 6.18 -5.28 -5.25
CA LEU A 20 5.77 -4.95 -6.61
C LEU A 20 4.31 -4.47 -6.64
N GLY A 21 3.43 -5.15 -5.91
CA GLY A 21 2.03 -4.73 -5.72
C GLY A 21 1.92 -3.31 -5.16
N GLU A 22 2.74 -2.97 -4.17
CA GLU A 22 2.78 -1.60 -3.61
C GLU A 22 3.32 -0.58 -4.60
N THR A 23 4.28 -0.95 -5.44
CA THR A 23 4.79 -0.09 -6.51
C THR A 23 3.70 0.26 -7.51
N MET A 24 2.94 -0.75 -7.95
CA MET A 24 1.82 -0.57 -8.86
C MET A 24 0.69 0.24 -8.24
N ALA A 25 0.38 -0.02 -6.97
CA ALA A 25 -0.63 0.73 -6.23
C ALA A 25 -0.23 2.20 -6.02
N ALA A 26 1.04 2.48 -5.70
CA ALA A 26 1.60 3.82 -5.59
C ALA A 26 1.51 4.60 -6.91
N LEU A 27 1.84 3.95 -8.04
CA LEU A 27 1.67 4.55 -9.37
C LEU A 27 0.21 4.90 -9.67
N ARG A 28 -0.73 3.97 -9.41
CA ARG A 28 -2.17 4.20 -9.59
C ARG A 28 -2.67 5.36 -8.73
N LEU A 29 -2.21 5.46 -7.49
CA LEU A 29 -2.55 6.54 -6.58
C LEU A 29 -2.06 7.90 -7.12
N HIS A 30 -0.80 7.99 -7.57
CA HIS A 30 -0.25 9.20 -8.19
C HIS A 30 -0.96 9.59 -9.50
N ALA A 31 -1.39 8.61 -10.29
CA ALA A 31 -2.16 8.83 -11.51
C ALA A 31 -3.61 9.25 -11.22
N GLY A 32 -4.01 9.36 -9.95
CA GLY A 32 -5.37 9.69 -9.53
C GLY A 32 -6.36 8.57 -9.87
N GLN A 33 -5.91 7.36 -10.16
CA GLN A 33 -6.79 6.22 -10.41
C GLN A 33 -7.39 5.64 -9.13
N SER A 34 -6.77 5.95 -7.99
CA SER A 34 -7.30 5.73 -6.64
C SER A 34 -7.13 7.03 -5.85
N SER A 35 -7.89 7.18 -4.77
CA SER A 35 -7.84 8.36 -3.92
C SER A 35 -7.84 7.97 -2.45
N SER A 36 -6.94 8.55 -1.67
CA SER A 36 -6.89 8.38 -0.22
C SER A 36 -6.53 9.71 0.43
N ALA A 37 -7.41 10.20 1.31
CA ALA A 37 -7.15 11.42 2.08
C ALA A 37 -5.95 11.22 3.03
N VAL A 38 -5.82 10.00 3.58
CA VAL A 38 -4.74 9.61 4.48
C VAL A 38 -3.37 9.70 3.81
N LEU A 39 -3.29 9.37 2.52
CA LEU A 39 -2.03 9.32 1.77
C LEU A 39 -1.65 10.66 1.12
N ARG A 40 -2.42 11.74 1.36
CA ARG A 40 -2.10 13.09 0.82
C ARG A 40 -0.71 13.59 1.19
N PRO A 41 -0.21 13.45 2.44
CA PRO A 41 1.14 13.90 2.79
C PRO A 41 2.23 13.14 2.03
N TRP A 42 2.06 11.81 1.88
CA TRP A 42 2.95 10.98 1.08
C TRP A 42 2.91 11.38 -0.40
N LEU A 43 1.72 11.59 -0.98
CA LEU A 43 1.58 12.06 -2.36
C LEU A 43 2.24 13.41 -2.61
N ALA A 44 2.13 14.34 -1.66
CA ALA A 44 2.73 15.67 -1.77
C ALA A 44 4.26 15.58 -1.82
N ARG A 45 4.88 14.79 -0.92
CA ARG A 45 6.35 14.68 -0.81
C ARG A 45 6.99 13.84 -1.91
N THR A 46 6.28 12.88 -2.50
CA THR A 46 6.79 12.06 -3.62
C THR A 46 6.40 12.61 -5.00
N ARG A 47 5.61 13.69 -5.07
CA ARG A 47 5.10 14.28 -6.32
C ARG A 47 6.20 14.59 -7.33
N GLU A 48 7.27 15.27 -6.91
CA GLU A 48 8.35 15.65 -7.84
C GLU A 48 9.09 14.43 -8.39
N ARG A 49 9.28 13.39 -7.57
CA ARG A 49 9.88 12.11 -8.01
C ARG A 49 8.99 11.43 -9.05
N TYR A 50 7.68 11.41 -8.83
CA TYR A 50 6.71 10.88 -9.80
C TYR A 50 6.70 11.67 -11.11
N LEU A 51 6.74 13.00 -11.05
CA LEU A 51 6.77 13.84 -12.26
C LEU A 51 8.07 13.63 -13.06
N ARG A 52 9.21 13.50 -12.38
CA ARG A 52 10.49 13.16 -13.02
C ARG A 52 10.45 11.78 -13.67
N LEU A 53 10.01 10.76 -12.93
CA LEU A 53 9.84 9.39 -13.42
C LEU A 53 9.03 9.35 -14.71
N ARG A 54 7.92 10.10 -14.80
CA ARG A 54 7.09 10.17 -16.02
C ARG A 54 7.78 10.82 -17.22
N ARG A 55 8.74 11.72 -17.01
CA ARG A 55 9.51 12.35 -18.09
C ARG A 55 10.61 11.44 -18.59
N GLU A 56 11.28 10.74 -17.67
CA GLU A 56 12.45 9.88 -17.97
C GLU A 56 12.03 8.51 -18.53
N TYR A 57 10.87 7.99 -18.12
CA TYR A 57 10.41 6.65 -18.51
C TYR A 57 9.04 6.72 -19.21
N PRO A 58 9.00 6.88 -20.55
CA PRO A 58 7.75 6.91 -21.31
C PRO A 58 6.86 5.66 -21.11
N ALA A 59 7.48 4.52 -20.80
CA ALA A 59 6.79 3.27 -20.47
C ALA A 59 5.89 3.39 -19.22
N VAL A 60 6.21 4.27 -18.27
CA VAL A 60 5.35 4.52 -17.10
C VAL A 60 4.01 5.13 -17.53
N ALA A 61 4.02 6.04 -18.50
CA ALA A 61 2.78 6.65 -18.99
C ALA A 61 1.95 5.64 -19.82
N ALA A 62 2.61 4.77 -20.60
CA ALA A 62 1.94 3.68 -21.31
C ALA A 62 1.31 2.68 -20.33
N LEU A 63 2.06 2.28 -19.29
CA LEU A 63 1.61 1.42 -18.20
C LEU A 63 0.36 1.99 -17.53
N LEU A 64 0.38 3.25 -17.12
CA LEU A 64 -0.77 3.91 -16.49
C LEU A 64 -1.99 3.99 -17.42
N GLY A 65 -1.77 4.08 -18.75
CA GLY A 65 -2.83 4.07 -19.74
C GLY A 65 -3.53 2.71 -19.93
N LEU A 66 -2.93 1.62 -19.47
CA LEU A 66 -3.54 0.27 -19.45
C LEU A 66 -4.44 0.04 -18.24
N LEU A 67 -4.18 0.78 -17.16
CA LEU A 67 -4.76 0.45 -15.86
C LEU A 67 -6.22 0.90 -15.77
N ARG A 68 -7.10 -0.09 -15.62
CA ARG A 68 -8.56 0.09 -15.52
C ARG A 68 -8.97 0.19 -14.06
N ARG A 69 -9.80 1.19 -13.73
CA ARG A 69 -10.41 1.32 -12.40
C ARG A 69 -11.41 0.19 -12.08
N ASN A 70 -12.25 -0.16 -13.05
CA ASN A 70 -13.34 -1.15 -12.92
C ASN A 70 -13.31 -2.12 -14.09
N GLY A 71 -12.22 -2.86 -14.25
CA GLY A 71 -12.08 -3.82 -15.34
C GLY A 71 -10.84 -4.69 -15.18
N TYR A 72 -10.74 -5.68 -16.05
CA TYR A 72 -9.57 -6.55 -16.12
C TYR A 72 -8.30 -5.71 -16.33
N ASN A 73 -7.27 -5.97 -15.53
CA ASN A 73 -5.92 -5.44 -15.71
C ASN A 73 -5.02 -6.63 -16.05
N ALA A 74 -4.14 -6.49 -17.05
CA ALA A 74 -3.24 -7.57 -17.42
C ALA A 74 -2.41 -8.02 -16.21
N ASP A 75 -2.50 -9.30 -15.87
CA ASP A 75 -2.01 -9.85 -14.61
C ASP A 75 -0.48 -9.86 -14.57
N PHE A 76 0.20 -10.07 -15.70
CA PHE A 76 1.66 -10.08 -15.78
C PHE A 76 2.32 -8.75 -15.37
N ILE A 77 1.57 -7.65 -15.40
CA ILE A 77 2.03 -6.34 -14.94
C ILE A 77 2.18 -6.29 -13.41
N GLN A 78 1.30 -7.01 -12.72
CA GLN A 78 1.26 -7.08 -11.27
C GLN A 78 0.87 -8.52 -10.89
N PRO A 79 1.76 -9.50 -11.12
CA PRO A 79 1.44 -10.89 -10.82
C PRO A 79 1.26 -11.06 -9.31
N PRO A 80 0.35 -11.91 -8.86
CA PRO A 80 0.26 -12.22 -7.44
C PRO A 80 1.57 -12.88 -6.99
N PRO A 81 2.06 -12.60 -5.77
CA PRO A 81 3.29 -13.21 -5.26
C PRO A 81 3.21 -14.74 -5.34
N THR A 82 4.28 -15.39 -5.78
CA THR A 82 4.31 -16.86 -5.87
C THR A 82 4.77 -17.53 -4.57
N GLY A 83 5.10 -16.74 -3.54
CA GLY A 83 5.59 -17.21 -2.25
C GLY A 83 5.57 -16.15 -1.15
N ILE A 84 5.98 -16.56 0.05
CA ILE A 84 6.06 -15.69 1.23
C ILE A 84 7.44 -15.04 1.29
N GLY A 85 7.49 -13.75 1.63
CA GLY A 85 8.75 -13.05 1.88
C GLY A 85 9.57 -12.74 0.63
N MET A 86 8.94 -12.72 -0.55
CA MET A 86 9.60 -12.35 -1.81
C MET A 86 10.14 -10.92 -1.74
N SER A 87 11.35 -10.72 -2.27
CA SER A 87 11.90 -9.37 -2.47
C SER A 87 11.30 -8.73 -3.72
N PHE A 88 11.50 -7.41 -3.88
CA PHE A 88 11.10 -6.72 -5.10
C PHE A 88 11.76 -7.32 -6.35
N ALA A 89 13.04 -7.70 -6.24
CA ALA A 89 13.78 -8.31 -7.34
C ALA A 89 13.20 -9.67 -7.73
N ASP A 90 12.76 -10.48 -6.76
CA ASP A 90 12.13 -11.78 -7.01
C ASP A 90 10.79 -11.61 -7.73
N GLU A 91 9.93 -10.69 -7.28
CA GLU A 91 8.65 -10.42 -7.93
C GLU A 91 8.83 -9.82 -9.33
N LEU A 92 9.81 -8.94 -9.52
CA LEU A 92 10.14 -8.37 -10.83
C LEU A 92 10.69 -9.45 -11.79
N ALA A 93 11.43 -10.43 -11.27
CA ALA A 93 11.90 -11.56 -12.08
C ALA A 93 10.73 -12.39 -12.64
N VAL A 94 9.64 -12.54 -11.89
CA VAL A 94 8.41 -13.19 -12.39
C VAL A 94 7.81 -12.39 -13.55
N VAL A 95 7.72 -11.06 -13.42
CA VAL A 95 7.28 -10.19 -14.55
C VAL A 95 8.16 -10.39 -15.77
N ARG A 96 9.49 -10.31 -15.59
CA ARG A 96 10.48 -10.48 -16.67
C ARG A 96 10.42 -11.85 -17.34
N ALA A 97 10.03 -12.89 -16.60
CA ALA A 97 9.91 -14.25 -17.09
C ALA A 97 8.59 -14.55 -17.81
N THR A 98 7.67 -13.57 -17.89
CA THR A 98 6.38 -13.78 -18.57
C THR A 98 6.61 -14.02 -20.07
N PRO A 99 6.10 -15.14 -20.64
CA PRO A 99 6.13 -15.37 -22.08
C PRO A 99 5.46 -14.21 -22.85
N VAL A 100 6.08 -13.76 -23.94
CA VAL A 100 5.58 -12.59 -24.68
C VAL A 100 4.18 -12.84 -25.28
N GLU A 101 3.87 -14.08 -25.63
CA GLU A 101 2.57 -14.52 -26.12
C GLU A 101 1.50 -14.33 -25.03
N GLN A 102 1.79 -14.81 -23.81
CA GLN A 102 0.90 -14.60 -22.65
C GLN A 102 0.70 -13.10 -22.38
N ALA A 103 1.78 -12.32 -22.36
CA ALA A 103 1.69 -10.88 -22.15
C ALA A 103 0.82 -10.21 -23.22
N ARG A 104 0.94 -10.60 -24.49
CA ARG A 104 0.12 -10.06 -25.60
C ARG A 104 -1.35 -10.42 -25.46
N ASP A 105 -1.66 -11.66 -25.07
CA ASP A 105 -3.05 -12.09 -24.86
C ASP A 105 -3.70 -11.33 -23.70
N GLU A 106 -2.98 -11.17 -22.59
CA GLU A 106 -3.45 -10.40 -21.43
C GLU A 106 -3.60 -8.90 -21.77
N LEU A 107 -2.66 -8.31 -22.53
CA LEU A 107 -2.77 -6.93 -23.01
C LEU A 107 -3.97 -6.75 -23.96
N ALA A 108 -4.17 -7.67 -24.91
CA ALA A 108 -5.31 -7.63 -25.82
C ALA A 108 -6.64 -7.71 -25.07
N ARG A 109 -6.74 -8.61 -24.08
CA ARG A 109 -7.91 -8.73 -23.19
C ARG A 109 -8.13 -7.46 -22.37
N ASN A 110 -7.07 -6.85 -21.86
CA ASN A 110 -7.13 -5.62 -21.08
C ASN A 110 -7.62 -4.42 -21.93
N LEU A 111 -7.15 -4.33 -23.18
CA LEU A 111 -7.54 -3.31 -24.15
C LEU A 111 -8.93 -3.54 -24.76
N ALA A 112 -9.50 -4.75 -24.68
CA ALA A 112 -10.84 -5.03 -25.17
C ALA A 112 -11.89 -4.16 -24.46
N GLY A 113 -12.59 -3.32 -25.24
CA GLY A 113 -13.57 -2.37 -24.72
C GLY A 113 -12.97 -1.23 -23.89
N HIS A 114 -11.65 -1.03 -23.95
CA HIS A 114 -10.96 0.11 -23.35
C HIS A 114 -10.80 1.24 -24.38
N PRO A 115 -10.89 2.53 -23.99
CA PRO A 115 -10.49 3.61 -24.87
C PRO A 115 -9.08 3.38 -25.41
N ASN A 116 -8.89 3.59 -26.71
CA ASN A 116 -7.58 3.37 -27.33
C ASN A 116 -6.52 4.20 -26.60
N PRO A 117 -5.44 3.57 -26.10
CA PRO A 117 -4.37 4.30 -25.46
C PRO A 117 -3.71 5.23 -26.50
N PRO A 118 -2.99 6.28 -26.09
CA PRO A 118 -2.32 7.18 -27.03
C PRO A 118 -1.40 6.41 -27.99
N ALA A 119 -1.20 6.93 -29.21
CA ALA A 119 -0.45 6.24 -30.26
C ALA A 119 0.97 5.80 -29.84
N TYR A 120 1.64 6.56 -28.96
CA TYR A 120 2.95 6.16 -28.43
C TYR A 120 2.86 4.91 -27.56
N ALA A 121 1.80 4.78 -26.75
CA ALA A 121 1.57 3.64 -25.89
C ALA A 121 1.22 2.41 -26.74
N GLN A 122 0.38 2.56 -27.76
CA GLN A 122 0.10 1.47 -28.71
C GLN A 122 1.39 0.94 -29.37
N ARG A 123 2.26 1.84 -29.85
CA ARG A 123 3.56 1.44 -30.42
C ARG A 123 4.42 0.69 -29.41
N LEU A 124 4.45 1.14 -28.16
CA LEU A 124 5.21 0.48 -27.10
C LEU A 124 4.69 -0.93 -26.81
N LEU A 125 3.37 -1.10 -26.76
CA LEU A 125 2.73 -2.38 -26.48
C LEU A 125 2.90 -3.38 -27.62
N ALA A 126 3.12 -2.90 -28.85
CA ALA A 126 3.38 -3.74 -30.01
C ALA A 126 4.86 -4.19 -30.13
N MET A 127 5.78 -3.63 -29.34
CA MET A 127 7.19 -3.99 -29.41
C MET A 127 7.44 -5.43 -28.93
N SER A 128 8.44 -6.10 -29.51
CA SER A 128 8.82 -7.46 -29.12
C SER A 128 9.42 -7.54 -27.71
N ASP A 129 9.96 -6.43 -27.20
CA ASP A 129 10.57 -6.29 -25.88
C ASP A 129 9.61 -5.66 -24.84
N VAL A 130 8.30 -5.66 -25.10
CA VAL A 130 7.28 -5.01 -24.25
C VAL A 130 7.37 -5.44 -22.77
N VAL A 131 7.60 -6.73 -22.49
CA VAL A 131 7.73 -7.26 -21.13
C VAL A 131 8.93 -6.64 -20.41
N ALA A 132 10.08 -6.56 -21.08
CA ALA A 132 11.28 -5.96 -20.52
C ALA A 132 11.11 -4.46 -20.23
N ARG A 133 10.46 -3.72 -21.13
CA ARG A 133 10.19 -2.29 -20.96
C ARG A 133 9.20 -2.00 -19.85
N ILE A 134 8.17 -2.84 -19.69
CA ILE A 134 7.24 -2.73 -18.57
C ILE A 134 7.97 -3.03 -17.26
N ALA A 135 8.78 -4.07 -17.20
CA ALA A 135 9.58 -4.39 -16.02
C ALA A 135 10.54 -3.25 -15.64
N GLU A 136 11.22 -2.64 -16.61
CA GLU A 136 12.09 -1.47 -16.39
C GLU A 136 11.30 -0.28 -15.83
N ALA A 137 10.09 -0.02 -16.34
CA ALA A 137 9.22 1.03 -15.83
C ALA A 137 8.78 0.79 -14.38
N ILE A 138 8.48 -0.48 -14.02
CA ILE A 138 8.12 -0.88 -12.66
C ILE A 138 9.33 -0.72 -11.72
N GLU A 139 10.52 -1.15 -12.15
CA GLU A 139 11.76 -0.98 -11.39
C GLU A 139 12.10 0.49 -11.12
N ALA A 140 12.01 1.33 -12.15
CA ALA A 140 12.22 2.76 -12.01
C ALA A 140 11.21 3.39 -11.03
N ALA A 141 9.94 2.96 -11.08
CA ALA A 141 8.92 3.41 -10.14
C ALA A 141 9.20 2.97 -8.71
N TRP A 142 9.65 1.72 -8.50
CA TRP A 142 10.04 1.22 -7.19
C TRP A 142 11.17 2.05 -6.59
N VAL A 143 12.26 2.24 -7.33
CA VAL A 143 13.44 2.99 -6.89
C VAL A 143 13.06 4.44 -6.55
N ALA A 144 12.24 5.08 -7.38
CA ALA A 144 11.89 6.48 -7.20
C ALA A 144 10.87 6.73 -6.08
N LEU A 145 9.86 5.86 -5.94
CA LEU A 145 8.68 6.14 -5.13
C LEU A 145 8.62 5.33 -3.83
N VAL A 146 8.92 4.04 -3.88
CA VAL A 146 8.62 3.11 -2.78
C VAL A 146 9.86 2.70 -1.99
N ALA A 147 10.94 2.33 -2.68
CA ALA A 147 12.19 1.87 -2.07
C ALA A 147 12.71 2.79 -0.94
N PRO A 148 12.67 4.15 -1.07
CA PRO A 148 13.18 5.04 -0.02
C PRO A 148 12.40 4.97 1.30
N GLU A 149 11.13 4.56 1.26
CA GLU A 149 10.26 4.46 2.45
C GLU A 149 9.85 3.00 2.73
N TRP A 150 10.41 2.03 1.99
CA TRP A 150 10.02 0.63 2.06
C TRP A 150 10.12 0.02 3.47
N PRO A 151 11.17 0.26 4.28
CA PRO A 151 11.21 -0.29 5.64
C PRO A 151 10.00 0.14 6.49
N ARG A 152 9.56 1.40 6.35
CA ARG A 152 8.37 1.93 7.06
C ARG A 152 7.08 1.32 6.52
N LEU A 153 6.93 1.27 5.20
CA LEU A 153 5.75 0.69 4.54
C LEU A 153 5.62 -0.80 4.88
N ARG A 154 6.72 -1.54 4.80
CA ARG A 154 6.79 -2.95 5.14
C ARG A 154 6.40 -3.20 6.60
N ALA A 155 6.83 -2.37 7.54
CA ALA A 155 6.44 -2.51 8.94
C ALA A 155 4.92 -2.33 9.17
N ILE A 156 4.26 -1.45 8.41
CA ILE A 156 2.79 -1.32 8.41
C ILE A 156 2.14 -2.64 7.98
N LEU A 157 2.61 -3.18 6.86
CA LEU A 157 2.10 -4.42 6.28
C LEU A 157 2.34 -5.64 7.18
N GLU A 158 3.53 -5.76 7.76
CA GLU A 158 3.87 -6.83 8.71
C GLU A 158 3.00 -6.78 9.96
N ARG A 159 2.72 -5.57 10.49
CA ARG A 159 1.81 -5.40 11.63
C ARG A 159 0.40 -5.86 11.31
N ASP A 160 -0.10 -5.54 10.11
CA ASP A 160 -1.41 -6.02 9.66
C ASP A 160 -1.43 -7.56 9.60
N VAL A 161 -0.42 -8.18 8.97
CA VAL A 161 -0.32 -9.65 8.87
C VAL A 161 -0.29 -10.31 10.26
N VAL A 162 0.50 -9.80 11.21
CA VAL A 162 0.56 -10.34 12.57
C VAL A 162 -0.80 -10.25 13.27
N GLN A 163 -1.48 -9.11 13.13
CA GLN A 163 -2.81 -8.94 13.70
C GLN A 163 -3.82 -9.93 13.09
N ARG A 164 -3.78 -10.10 11.77
CA ARG A 164 -4.64 -11.05 11.03
C ARG A 164 -4.38 -12.49 11.44
N ALA A 165 -3.12 -12.87 11.58
CA ALA A 165 -2.73 -14.18 12.06
C ALA A 165 -3.23 -14.44 13.48
N GLY A 166 -3.15 -13.45 14.38
CA GLY A 166 -3.71 -13.54 15.73
C GLY A 166 -5.23 -13.72 15.72
N GLN A 167 -5.96 -12.92 14.94
CA GLN A 167 -7.42 -13.05 14.78
C GLN A 167 -7.81 -14.43 14.24
N LEU A 168 -7.06 -14.92 13.26
CA LEU A 168 -7.25 -16.24 12.69
C LEU A 168 -7.05 -17.35 13.73
N ALA A 169 -5.98 -17.28 14.52
CA ALA A 169 -5.67 -18.28 15.53
C ALA A 169 -6.67 -18.29 16.69
N THR A 170 -7.17 -17.12 17.10
CA THR A 170 -8.06 -17.01 18.26
C THR A 170 -9.54 -17.16 17.90
N TYR A 171 -9.98 -16.65 16.75
CA TYR A 171 -11.39 -16.51 16.40
C TYR A 171 -11.75 -17.11 15.03
N GLY A 172 -10.79 -17.69 14.32
CA GLY A 172 -11.00 -18.35 13.04
C GLY A 172 -11.14 -17.40 11.84
N TRP A 173 -11.44 -18.00 10.69
CA TRP A 173 -11.41 -17.34 9.38
C TRP A 173 -12.43 -16.21 9.24
N ALA A 174 -13.66 -16.43 9.72
CA ALA A 174 -14.71 -15.41 9.64
C ALA A 174 -14.26 -14.09 10.28
N ALA A 175 -13.64 -14.15 11.47
CA ALA A 175 -13.13 -12.98 12.18
C ALA A 175 -11.89 -12.38 11.51
N ALA A 176 -10.95 -13.23 11.05
CA ALA A 176 -9.73 -12.76 10.39
C ALA A 176 -10.01 -11.95 9.11
N LEU A 177 -11.07 -12.32 8.38
CA LEU A 177 -11.45 -11.71 7.10
C LEU A 177 -12.53 -10.62 7.19
N ALA A 178 -13.20 -10.46 8.34
CA ALA A 178 -14.43 -9.67 8.47
C ALA A 178 -14.30 -8.19 8.04
N ASP A 179 -13.12 -7.60 8.25
CA ASP A 179 -12.82 -6.19 8.05
C ASP A 179 -11.73 -5.96 6.99
N LEU A 180 -11.52 -6.91 6.07
CA LEU A 180 -10.59 -6.69 4.94
C LEU A 180 -11.10 -5.63 3.97
N ASP A 181 -12.38 -5.69 3.60
CA ASP A 181 -13.05 -4.71 2.75
C ASP A 181 -14.57 -4.83 2.96
N PRO A 182 -15.34 -3.73 3.02
CA PRO A 182 -16.79 -3.78 3.20
C PRO A 182 -17.57 -4.61 2.15
N ARG A 183 -16.95 -4.86 0.99
CA ARG A 183 -17.51 -5.68 -0.09
C ARG A 183 -17.30 -7.17 0.10
N LEU A 184 -16.38 -7.58 0.97
CA LEU A 184 -15.99 -8.97 1.20
C LEU A 184 -16.71 -9.52 2.43
N ARG A 185 -17.26 -10.73 2.31
CA ARG A 185 -17.85 -11.47 3.43
C ARG A 185 -17.43 -12.93 3.36
N PHE A 186 -16.95 -13.46 4.48
CA PHE A 186 -16.78 -14.89 4.66
C PHE A 186 -18.08 -15.48 5.21
N VAL A 187 -18.65 -16.45 4.49
CA VAL A 187 -19.93 -17.08 4.83
C VAL A 187 -19.73 -18.58 4.95
N THR A 188 -20.18 -19.13 6.07
CA THR A 188 -20.25 -20.58 6.29
C THR A 188 -21.70 -20.97 6.49
N ASP A 189 -22.20 -21.90 5.69
CA ASP A 189 -23.53 -22.48 5.84
C ASP A 189 -23.49 -24.00 5.58
N ARG A 190 -24.67 -24.64 5.51
CA ARG A 190 -24.81 -26.09 5.28
C ARG A 190 -24.18 -26.59 3.98
N HIS A 191 -23.90 -25.69 3.03
CA HIS A 191 -23.30 -26.02 1.73
C HIS A 191 -21.77 -25.79 1.73
N GLY A 192 -21.18 -25.40 2.86
CA GLY A 192 -19.74 -25.20 3.01
C GLY A 192 -19.36 -23.75 3.30
N SER A 193 -18.09 -23.43 3.11
CA SER A 193 -17.55 -22.08 3.29
C SER A 193 -17.30 -21.39 1.95
N ARG A 194 -17.55 -20.09 1.91
CA ARG A 194 -17.31 -19.26 0.73
C ARG A 194 -16.92 -17.84 1.10
N ILE A 195 -16.26 -17.16 0.16
CA ILE A 195 -16.05 -15.72 0.20
C ILE A 195 -16.97 -15.09 -0.85
N ASP A 196 -17.93 -14.30 -0.40
CA ASP A 196 -18.79 -13.50 -1.26
C ASP A 196 -18.20 -12.08 -1.40
N ILE A 197 -17.93 -11.65 -2.63
CA ILE A 197 -17.38 -10.32 -2.94
C ILE A 197 -18.37 -9.57 -3.83
N ARG A 198 -18.81 -8.40 -3.36
CA ARG A 198 -19.61 -7.46 -4.17
C ARG A 198 -18.72 -6.88 -5.27
N HIS A 199 -18.81 -7.48 -6.45
CA HIS A 199 -18.01 -7.18 -7.63
C HIS A 199 -18.90 -7.14 -8.88
N GLN A 200 -18.44 -6.49 -9.95
CA GLN A 200 -19.17 -6.47 -11.23
C GLN A 200 -19.26 -7.87 -11.85
N ASP A 201 -18.16 -8.61 -11.78
CA ASP A 201 -18.18 -10.04 -12.07
C ASP A 201 -19.03 -10.81 -11.05
N ARG A 202 -19.89 -11.68 -11.57
CA ARG A 202 -20.82 -12.54 -10.82
C ARG A 202 -20.43 -14.01 -10.88
N GLY A 203 -19.24 -14.34 -11.37
CA GLY A 203 -18.71 -15.69 -11.45
C GLY A 203 -18.57 -16.39 -10.09
N THR A 204 -18.57 -17.72 -10.16
CA THR A 204 -18.26 -18.62 -9.04
C THR A 204 -16.94 -19.32 -9.35
N TYR A 205 -16.01 -19.29 -8.42
CA TYR A 205 -14.66 -19.78 -8.58
C TYR A 205 -14.34 -20.81 -7.50
N ALA A 206 -13.79 -21.95 -7.90
CA ALA A 206 -13.33 -23.00 -7.00
C ALA A 206 -11.80 -23.00 -6.93
N LEU A 207 -11.26 -22.96 -5.72
CA LEU A 207 -9.82 -22.91 -5.48
C LEU A 207 -9.13 -24.27 -5.73
N ALA A 208 -9.89 -25.36 -5.64
CA ALA A 208 -9.45 -26.73 -5.91
C ALA A 208 -8.24 -27.17 -5.06
N GLY A 209 -8.21 -26.80 -3.77
CA GLY A 209 -7.15 -27.14 -2.83
C GLY A 209 -5.91 -26.24 -2.90
N ARG A 210 -5.88 -25.25 -3.82
CA ARG A 210 -4.75 -24.33 -4.00
C ARG A 210 -4.67 -23.25 -2.92
N GLY A 211 -5.76 -22.99 -2.20
CA GLY A 211 -5.84 -21.92 -1.21
C GLY A 211 -5.81 -20.51 -1.81
N LEU A 212 -5.72 -19.52 -0.93
CA LEU A 212 -5.70 -18.08 -1.25
C LEU A 212 -4.50 -17.39 -0.61
N LEU A 213 -3.89 -16.47 -1.35
CA LEU A 213 -2.94 -15.50 -0.80
C LEU A 213 -3.66 -14.22 -0.41
N PHE A 214 -3.46 -13.79 0.83
CA PHE A 214 -3.95 -12.51 1.34
C PHE A 214 -2.79 -11.52 1.36
N VAL A 215 -2.92 -10.43 0.60
CA VAL A 215 -1.84 -9.46 0.39
C VAL A 215 -2.29 -8.08 0.86
N PRO A 216 -1.86 -7.59 2.04
CA PRO A 216 -2.18 -6.23 2.44
C PRO A 216 -1.51 -5.22 1.50
N SER A 217 -2.16 -4.07 1.30
CA SER A 217 -1.63 -2.94 0.56
C SER A 217 -1.86 -1.62 1.28
N VAL A 218 -0.84 -0.77 1.35
CA VAL A 218 -0.90 0.60 1.87
C VAL A 218 -1.59 1.52 0.86
N PHE A 219 -1.26 1.40 -0.42
CA PHE A 219 -1.69 2.36 -1.45
C PHE A 219 -2.94 1.94 -2.23
N GLY A 220 -3.23 0.63 -2.28
CA GLY A 220 -4.16 0.03 -3.23
C GLY A 220 -5.54 -0.30 -2.63
N PRO A 221 -6.60 -0.28 -3.46
CA PRO A 221 -7.89 -0.85 -3.08
C PRO A 221 -7.83 -2.39 -3.12
N MET A 222 -8.91 -3.06 -2.70
CA MET A 222 -8.99 -4.52 -2.86
C MET A 222 -9.01 -4.94 -4.34
N ILE A 223 -8.17 -5.92 -4.69
CA ILE A 223 -8.03 -6.55 -6.01
C ILE A 223 -8.12 -8.07 -5.83
N THR A 224 -8.71 -8.78 -6.79
CA THR A 224 -8.90 -10.23 -6.75
C THR A 224 -8.27 -10.89 -7.97
N TYR A 225 -7.45 -11.92 -7.74
CA TYR A 225 -6.89 -12.80 -8.76
C TYR A 225 -7.67 -14.12 -8.70
N VAL A 226 -8.51 -14.36 -9.72
CA VAL A 226 -9.44 -15.50 -9.76
C VAL A 226 -9.33 -16.36 -11.03
N ASP A 227 -8.43 -15.99 -11.94
CA ASP A 227 -8.26 -16.67 -13.22
C ASP A 227 -6.88 -17.35 -13.27
N PRO A 228 -6.81 -18.65 -13.64
CA PRO A 228 -5.56 -19.28 -14.01
C PRO A 228 -4.87 -18.54 -15.18
N PRO A 229 -3.53 -18.62 -15.31
CA PRO A 229 -2.62 -19.53 -14.62
C PRO A 229 -2.11 -19.00 -13.26
N TRP A 230 -2.48 -17.78 -12.88
CA TRP A 230 -1.96 -17.13 -11.69
C TRP A 230 -2.51 -17.75 -10.39
N PRO A 231 -1.71 -17.75 -9.31
CA PRO A 231 -2.21 -18.10 -7.97
C PRO A 231 -3.42 -17.25 -7.56
N TYR A 232 -4.37 -17.86 -6.85
CA TYR A 232 -5.48 -17.12 -6.29
C TYR A 232 -5.02 -16.19 -5.18
N ALA A 233 -5.38 -14.91 -5.28
CA ALA A 233 -4.98 -13.92 -4.31
C ALA A 233 -6.05 -12.83 -4.13
N ILE A 234 -6.11 -12.28 -2.92
CA ILE A 234 -6.88 -11.09 -2.59
C ILE A 234 -5.90 -10.06 -2.03
N VAL A 235 -5.69 -8.99 -2.79
CA VAL A 235 -5.04 -7.78 -2.28
C VAL A 235 -6.08 -7.00 -1.50
N TYR A 236 -5.75 -6.46 -0.33
CA TYR A 236 -6.70 -5.71 0.50
C TYR A 236 -6.04 -4.50 1.19
N PRO A 237 -6.79 -3.42 1.50
CA PRO A 237 -6.23 -2.28 2.21
C PRO A 237 -5.72 -2.67 3.62
N ALA A 238 -4.47 -2.35 3.92
CA ALA A 238 -3.85 -2.60 5.21
C ALA A 238 -4.45 -1.68 6.30
N ARG A 239 -4.51 -2.18 7.54
CA ARG A 239 -4.90 -1.36 8.71
C ARG A 239 -3.74 -0.46 9.16
N GLY A 240 -4.08 0.61 9.90
CA GLY A 240 -3.07 1.45 10.58
C GLY A 240 -2.27 2.38 9.67
N VAL A 241 -2.66 2.53 8.40
CA VAL A 241 -2.00 3.42 7.43
C VAL A 241 -2.06 4.88 7.88
N ALA A 242 -3.17 5.30 8.51
CA ALA A 242 -3.38 6.67 8.98
C ALA A 242 -2.43 7.08 10.12
N ASP A 243 -2.12 6.15 11.02
CA ASP A 243 -1.27 6.41 12.18
C ASP A 243 0.22 6.55 11.78
N LEU A 244 0.59 6.00 10.62
CA LEU A 244 1.98 5.80 10.23
C LEU A 244 2.39 6.53 8.95
N LEU A 245 1.51 7.27 8.25
CA LEU A 245 1.85 8.14 7.10
C LEU A 245 1.37 9.59 7.26
N GLY A 246 1.00 9.99 8.48
CA GLY A 246 0.78 11.39 8.84
C GLY A 246 2.00 12.27 8.49
N PRO A 247 1.81 13.61 8.44
CA PRO A 247 2.89 14.54 8.09
C PRO A 247 4.13 14.22 8.94
N PRO A 248 5.36 14.30 8.37
CA PRO A 248 6.55 14.27 9.19
C PRO A 248 6.34 15.31 10.29
N GLN A 249 6.41 14.89 11.55
CA GLN A 249 6.15 15.80 12.64
C GLN A 249 7.13 16.98 12.53
N PRO A 250 6.63 18.23 12.53
CA PRO A 250 7.49 19.39 12.55
C PRO A 250 8.34 19.30 13.84
N ASP A 251 9.64 19.54 13.69
CA ASP A 251 10.60 19.78 14.78
C ASP A 251 10.83 18.63 15.78
N ARG A 252 11.24 17.45 15.32
CA ARG A 252 11.94 16.51 16.20
C ARG A 252 13.44 16.81 16.18
N SER A 253 13.90 17.49 17.24
CA SER A 253 15.32 17.76 17.47
C SER A 253 16.13 16.45 17.47
N PRO A 254 17.33 16.41 16.86
CA PRO A 254 18.28 15.28 16.97
C PRO A 254 18.58 14.86 18.42
N GLU A 255 18.33 15.76 19.37
CA GLU A 255 18.50 15.56 20.81
C GLU A 255 17.27 14.90 21.48
N ALA A 256 16.17 14.68 20.77
CA ALA A 256 14.99 14.00 21.32
C ALA A 256 15.34 12.56 21.72
N LEU A 257 16.09 11.86 20.86
CA LEU A 257 16.61 10.54 21.18
C LEU A 257 17.60 10.58 22.34
N ASP A 258 18.47 11.58 22.36
CA ASP A 258 19.46 11.78 23.43
C ASP A 258 18.78 12.06 24.77
N ARG A 259 17.66 12.78 24.79
CA ARG A 259 16.83 13.00 25.98
C ARG A 259 16.06 11.75 26.41
N LEU A 260 15.58 10.96 25.46
CA LEU A 260 14.76 9.78 25.74
C LEU A 260 15.57 8.63 26.33
N ILE A 261 16.70 8.30 25.68
CA ILE A 261 17.52 7.14 26.05
C ILE A 261 18.90 7.52 26.54
N GLY A 262 19.26 8.80 26.62
CA GLY A 262 20.58 9.24 27.02
C GLY A 262 21.57 9.27 25.84
N PRO A 263 22.51 10.25 25.82
CA PRO A 263 23.36 10.53 24.69
C PRO A 263 24.24 9.34 24.27
N THR A 264 24.76 8.59 25.24
CA THR A 264 25.64 7.43 24.95
C THR A 264 24.89 6.28 24.28
N ARG A 265 23.67 5.96 24.73
CA ARG A 265 22.85 4.90 24.11
C ARG A 265 22.35 5.33 22.74
N ALA A 266 22.00 6.60 22.57
CA ALA A 266 21.65 7.17 21.29
C ALA A 266 22.82 7.13 20.29
N ALA A 267 24.04 7.47 20.73
CA ALA A 267 25.25 7.37 19.90
C ALA A 267 25.55 5.94 19.46
N ILE A 268 25.43 4.96 20.37
CA ILE A 268 25.59 3.53 20.03
C ILE A 268 24.53 3.08 19.03
N LEU A 269 23.26 3.46 19.25
CA LEU A 269 22.17 3.09 18.35
C LEU A 269 22.35 3.71 16.95
N ARG A 270 22.83 4.96 16.87
CA ARG A 270 23.18 5.61 15.59
C ARG A 270 24.37 4.92 14.90
N ALA A 271 25.43 4.58 15.64
CA ALA A 271 26.60 3.89 15.09
C ALA A 271 26.26 2.49 14.53
N LEU A 272 25.27 1.82 15.13
CA LEU A 272 24.74 0.54 14.66
C LEU A 272 23.84 0.62 13.42
N ALA A 273 23.85 1.76 12.71
CA ALA A 273 23.40 1.81 11.32
C ALA A 273 24.11 0.79 10.43
N VAL A 274 25.34 0.43 10.78
CA VAL A 274 26.06 -0.73 10.24
C VAL A 274 26.35 -1.70 11.38
N PRO A 275 26.11 -3.02 11.23
CA PRO A 275 26.41 -4.00 12.26
C PRO A 275 27.88 -3.96 12.70
N ALA A 276 28.13 -3.87 14.00
CA ALA A 276 29.47 -3.64 14.56
C ALA A 276 29.75 -4.50 15.81
N THR A 277 31.02 -4.81 16.06
CA THR A 277 31.45 -5.42 17.32
C THR A 277 31.58 -4.36 18.42
N THR A 278 31.61 -4.78 19.69
CA THR A 278 31.86 -3.88 20.82
C THR A 278 33.20 -3.12 20.66
N SER A 279 34.25 -3.78 20.16
CA SER A 279 35.55 -3.14 19.91
C SER A 279 35.52 -2.11 18.78
N GLN A 280 34.73 -2.34 17.73
CA GLN A 280 34.52 -1.36 16.66
C GLN A 280 33.75 -0.14 17.16
N LEU A 281 32.71 -0.35 17.98
CA LEU A 281 31.95 0.74 18.60
C LEU A 281 32.80 1.58 19.55
N VAL A 282 33.68 0.95 20.35
CA VAL A 282 34.66 1.64 21.21
C VAL A 282 35.60 2.52 20.39
N ALA A 283 36.15 1.97 19.29
CA ALA A 283 37.04 2.72 18.41
C ALA A 283 36.34 3.89 17.72
N GLN A 284 35.08 3.72 17.32
CA GLN A 284 34.29 4.75 16.64
C GLN A 284 33.80 5.86 17.59
N LEU A 285 33.46 5.52 18.83
CA LEU A 285 32.84 6.45 19.78
C LEU A 285 33.81 7.02 20.82
N GLY A 286 35.07 6.56 20.86
CA GLY A 286 36.07 7.03 21.83
C GLY A 286 35.74 6.72 23.30
N THR A 287 34.89 5.71 23.56
CA THR A 287 34.41 5.36 24.90
C THR A 287 34.96 4.00 25.37
N GLY A 288 35.13 3.78 26.67
CA GLY A 288 35.69 2.53 27.20
C GLY A 288 34.79 1.29 27.04
N LEU A 289 35.39 0.10 26.93
CA LEU A 289 34.71 -1.19 26.72
C LEU A 289 33.61 -1.50 27.76
N GLY A 290 33.85 -1.20 29.05
CA GLY A 290 32.88 -1.41 30.12
C GLY A 290 31.61 -0.55 29.96
N ASN A 291 31.78 0.66 29.42
CA ASN A 291 30.67 1.59 29.19
C ASN A 291 29.83 1.15 27.98
N VAL A 292 30.48 0.80 26.86
CA VAL A 292 29.79 0.32 25.65
C VAL A 292 29.10 -1.03 25.89
N GLY A 293 29.78 -1.97 26.55
CA GLY A 293 29.22 -3.29 26.85
C GLY A 293 27.98 -3.23 27.73
N GLY A 294 27.99 -2.39 28.77
CA GLY A 294 26.83 -2.16 29.64
C GLY A 294 25.65 -1.54 28.89
N HIS A 295 25.90 -0.52 28.06
CA HIS A 295 24.86 0.09 27.23
C HIS A 295 24.27 -0.88 26.20
N LEU A 296 25.09 -1.70 25.56
CA LEU A 296 24.61 -2.75 24.64
C LEU A 296 23.75 -3.80 25.34
N ALA A 297 24.06 -4.14 26.60
CA ALA A 297 23.23 -5.05 27.38
C ALA A 297 21.84 -4.46 27.64
N VAL A 298 21.77 -3.19 28.03
CA VAL A 298 20.51 -2.46 28.27
C VAL A 298 19.71 -2.31 26.97
N LEU A 299 20.34 -1.88 25.88
CA LEU A 299 19.69 -1.74 24.57
C LEU A 299 19.15 -3.08 24.07
N ARG A 300 19.88 -4.17 24.30
CA ARG A 300 19.44 -5.52 23.93
C ARG A 300 18.27 -5.99 24.79
N GLN A 301 18.30 -5.73 26.10
CA GLN A 301 17.20 -6.06 27.00
C GLN A 301 15.93 -5.26 26.68
N ALA A 302 16.09 -4.03 26.21
CA ALA A 302 15.01 -3.19 25.68
C ALA A 302 14.55 -3.58 24.27
N GLY A 303 15.16 -4.59 23.63
CA GLY A 303 14.80 -5.06 22.30
C GLY A 303 15.23 -4.13 21.14
N LEU A 304 16.09 -3.14 21.39
CA LEU A 304 16.54 -2.17 20.38
C LEU A 304 17.71 -2.70 19.52
N VAL A 305 18.47 -3.65 20.05
CA VAL A 305 19.59 -4.28 19.33
C VAL A 305 19.55 -5.79 19.52
N SER A 306 19.95 -6.52 18.48
CA SER A 306 20.18 -7.96 18.52
C SER A 306 21.68 -8.24 18.60
N ARG A 307 22.07 -9.49 18.86
CA ARG A 307 23.46 -9.94 18.76
C ARG A 307 23.55 -11.19 17.91
N ILE A 308 24.54 -11.24 17.02
CA ILE A 308 24.86 -12.40 16.19
C ILE A 308 26.33 -12.78 16.42
N ARG A 309 26.59 -14.06 16.64
CA ARG A 309 27.95 -14.58 16.76
C ARG A 309 28.48 -14.93 15.37
N MET A 310 29.58 -14.29 14.98
CA MET A 310 30.31 -14.57 13.74
C MET A 310 31.71 -15.07 14.10
N GLY A 311 31.86 -16.40 14.13
CA GLY A 311 33.09 -17.08 14.51
C GLY A 311 33.53 -16.76 15.95
N ARG A 312 34.71 -16.17 16.09
CA ARG A 312 35.29 -15.75 17.37
C ARG A 312 34.79 -14.37 17.84
N SER A 313 33.93 -13.71 17.07
CA SER A 313 33.45 -12.35 17.35
C SER A 313 31.93 -12.29 17.53
N VAL A 314 31.45 -11.29 18.28
CA VAL A 314 30.03 -10.97 18.43
C VAL A 314 29.77 -9.61 17.80
N ARG A 315 28.83 -9.57 16.86
CA ARG A 315 28.32 -8.34 16.25
C ARG A 315 26.96 -8.00 16.84
N TYR A 316 26.71 -6.71 16.94
CA TYR A 316 25.43 -6.13 17.31
C TYR A 316 24.85 -5.45 16.07
N GLU A 317 23.53 -5.49 15.96
CA GLU A 317 22.77 -4.86 14.89
C GLU A 317 21.47 -4.28 15.47
N ARG A 318 20.92 -3.25 14.83
CA ARG A 318 19.61 -2.73 15.21
C ARG A 318 18.52 -3.76 14.88
N THR A 319 17.54 -3.86 15.76
CA THR A 319 16.27 -4.49 15.42
C THR A 319 15.41 -3.50 14.64
N SER A 320 14.27 -3.94 14.12
CA SER A 320 13.27 -3.04 13.51
C SER A 320 12.83 -1.92 14.46
N LEU A 321 12.73 -2.20 15.76
CA LEU A 321 12.46 -1.20 16.79
C LEU A 321 13.62 -0.21 16.95
N GLY A 322 14.86 -0.70 16.91
CA GLY A 322 16.06 0.14 16.93
C GLY A 322 16.20 1.04 15.71
N ASP A 323 15.86 0.54 14.51
CA ASP A 323 15.87 1.33 13.27
C ASP A 323 14.81 2.43 13.30
N ALA A 324 13.58 2.10 13.72
CA ALA A 324 12.50 3.06 13.84
C ALA A 324 12.85 4.20 14.83
N LEU A 325 13.55 3.86 15.91
CA LEU A 325 13.96 4.83 16.92
C LEU A 325 15.17 5.69 16.49
N ALA A 326 16.04 5.17 15.63
CA ALA A 326 17.27 5.86 15.21
C ALA A 326 17.12 6.77 13.98
N ALA A 327 16.02 6.68 13.23
CA ALA A 327 15.79 7.46 12.00
C ALA A 327 15.46 8.97 12.22
N GLU A 328 15.65 9.50 13.44
CA GLU A 328 15.23 10.86 13.83
C GLU A 328 16.21 12.01 13.52
N ALA A 329 17.33 11.83 12.82
CA ALA A 329 18.31 12.92 12.65
C ALA A 329 18.99 12.99 11.28
N ALA A 330 18.58 13.95 10.45
CA ALA A 330 19.46 14.63 9.46
C ALA A 330 18.78 15.90 8.90
N GLU A 331 19.26 17.08 9.29
CA GLU A 331 18.94 18.40 8.71
C GLU A 331 19.90 18.78 7.56
N PRO A 332 19.50 19.75 6.71
CA PRO A 332 20.21 21.04 6.72
C PRO A 332 19.31 22.30 6.55
N GLY A 333 19.57 23.33 7.39
CA GLY A 333 19.54 24.76 7.03
C GLY A 333 18.33 25.62 7.49
N PRO A 334 18.53 26.79 8.12
CA PRO A 334 17.48 27.53 8.83
C PRO A 334 16.61 28.40 7.91
N PRO A 335 15.34 28.69 8.29
CA PRO A 335 14.47 29.61 7.55
C PRO A 335 14.76 31.08 7.89
N GLY A 336 14.68 31.95 6.87
CA GLY A 336 14.71 33.41 7.01
C GLY A 336 13.46 33.98 7.70
N PRO A 337 13.50 35.25 8.14
CA PRO A 337 12.54 35.81 9.09
C PRO A 337 11.13 36.00 8.49
N THR A 338 10.12 35.64 9.29
CA THR A 338 8.69 35.83 9.03
C THR A 338 8.30 37.32 9.07
N GLY A 339 7.64 37.80 8.01
CA GLY A 339 6.97 39.11 7.97
C GLY A 339 5.63 39.13 8.72
N PRO A 340 5.09 40.32 9.06
CA PRO A 340 4.03 40.46 10.05
C PRO A 340 2.62 40.23 9.51
N GLU A 341 1.77 39.76 10.42
CA GLU A 341 0.32 39.53 10.32
C GLU A 341 -0.47 40.84 10.07
N PRO A 342 -1.57 40.83 9.30
CA PRO A 342 -2.55 41.92 9.32
C PRO A 342 -3.73 41.61 10.27
N PRO A 343 -4.42 42.64 10.78
CA PRO A 343 -5.28 42.54 11.95
C PRO A 343 -6.72 42.15 11.61
N GLY A 344 -7.42 41.74 12.68
CA GLY A 344 -8.73 41.11 12.64
C GLY A 344 -9.92 41.98 12.25
N SER A 345 -11.03 41.30 12.00
CA SER A 345 -12.36 41.89 11.90
C SER A 345 -13.36 40.94 12.55
N ALA A 346 -13.97 41.42 13.63
CA ALA A 346 -14.99 40.76 14.40
C ALA A 346 -16.40 40.96 13.81
N THR A 347 -17.30 40.11 14.28
CA THR A 347 -18.75 40.34 14.55
C THR A 347 -19.76 40.07 13.43
N GLY A 348 -20.76 39.25 13.75
CA GLY A 348 -22.07 39.27 13.10
C GLY A 348 -22.75 37.89 12.98
N ALA A 349 -23.42 37.43 14.04
CA ALA A 349 -24.38 36.34 13.98
C ALA A 349 -25.78 36.87 13.56
N PRO A 350 -26.60 36.12 12.81
CA PRO A 350 -28.02 36.42 12.67
C PRO A 350 -28.88 35.45 13.51
N PRO A 351 -30.02 35.90 14.06
CA PRO A 351 -31.10 35.03 14.48
C PRO A 351 -32.21 34.95 13.42
N ASP A 352 -32.93 33.84 13.46
CA ASP A 352 -34.26 33.58 12.87
C ASP A 352 -35.09 32.97 14.05
N PRO A 353 -36.42 32.75 14.00
CA PRO A 353 -37.44 33.07 12.98
C PRO A 353 -38.78 33.60 13.57
N ALA A 354 -39.75 33.91 12.71
CA ALA A 354 -41.20 33.63 12.83
C ALA A 354 -42.09 34.73 12.19
N GLY A 355 -43.17 34.33 11.51
CA GLY A 355 -44.38 35.17 11.42
C GLY A 355 -45.14 35.22 10.08
N ASP A 356 -45.88 34.14 9.81
CA ASP A 356 -47.34 34.17 9.57
C ASP A 356 -48.00 34.59 8.22
N ALA A 357 -49.10 33.86 7.98
CA ALA A 357 -50.32 34.16 7.23
C ALA A 357 -50.37 34.10 5.68
N ALA A 358 -51.10 33.07 5.22
CA ALA A 358 -51.82 33.00 3.93
C ALA A 358 -53.04 33.95 3.91
N PRO A 359 -53.71 34.12 2.75
CA PRO A 359 -54.87 33.26 2.47
C PRO A 359 -55.08 32.82 0.99
N GLU A 360 -55.62 31.62 0.81
CA GLU A 360 -56.38 31.12 -0.35
C GLU A 360 -57.86 31.61 -0.27
N PRO A 361 -58.84 31.32 -1.18
CA PRO A 361 -58.88 30.34 -2.29
C PRO A 361 -59.61 30.80 -3.59
N ALA A 362 -59.52 30.02 -4.67
CA ALA A 362 -60.56 29.86 -5.70
C ALA A 362 -60.34 28.59 -6.55
N GLY A 363 -61.25 27.59 -6.47
CA GLY A 363 -61.33 26.46 -7.40
C GLY A 363 -62.26 26.75 -8.60
N PRO A 364 -62.87 25.76 -9.28
CA PRO A 364 -62.34 24.48 -9.77
C PRO A 364 -62.65 24.19 -11.28
N GLY A 365 -61.87 23.30 -11.92
CA GLY A 365 -62.24 22.44 -13.08
C GLY A 365 -62.23 23.04 -14.50
N PRO A 366 -62.32 22.23 -15.59
CA PRO A 366 -62.49 20.78 -15.68
C PRO A 366 -61.52 20.04 -16.64
N ALA A 367 -61.68 18.71 -16.69
CA ALA A 367 -61.07 17.75 -17.59
C ALA A 367 -61.68 17.75 -19.01
N ILE A 368 -60.89 17.37 -20.02
CA ILE A 368 -61.38 16.72 -21.26
C ILE A 368 -60.44 15.57 -21.65
N GLU A 369 -61.10 14.53 -22.14
CA GLU A 369 -60.74 13.14 -22.37
C GLU A 369 -60.71 12.87 -23.90
N ARG A 370 -60.09 11.74 -24.32
CA ARG A 370 -60.26 10.99 -25.61
C ARG A 370 -59.50 11.58 -26.83
N SER A 371 -59.05 10.83 -27.86
CA SER A 371 -59.24 9.44 -28.31
C SER A 371 -58.24 9.14 -29.46
N SER A 372 -57.60 7.97 -29.51
CA SER A 372 -57.79 6.86 -30.50
C SER A 372 -56.91 6.83 -31.77
N GLY A 373 -56.54 5.59 -32.16
CA GLY A 373 -56.13 5.15 -33.51
C GLY A 373 -54.65 4.71 -33.58
N ARG A 374 -54.24 3.44 -33.44
CA ARG A 374 -54.55 2.15 -34.11
C ARG A 374 -53.96 2.01 -35.52
N THR A 375 -53.17 0.92 -35.69
CA THR A 375 -52.75 0.20 -36.92
C THR A 375 -51.72 0.90 -37.81
N ARG A 376 -50.64 0.26 -38.30
CA ARG A 376 -50.37 -1.15 -38.61
C ARG A 376 -48.97 -1.57 -38.20
#